data_AF-A0A356B445-F1
#
_entry.id   AF-A0A356B445-F1
#
_cell.length_a   1.000
_cell.length_b   1.000
_cell.length_c   1.000
_cell.angle_alpha   90.00
_cell.angle_beta   90.00
_cell.angle_gamma   90.00
#
_symmetry.space_group_name_H-M   'P 1'
#
loop_
_entity.id
_entity.type
_entity.pdbx_description
1 polymer ?
#
loop_
_entity_poly.entity_id
_entity_poly.type
_entity_poly.pdbx_seq_one_letter_code
_entity_poly.pdbx_strand_id
1 'polypeptide(L)'
;KVAQADFNLADYYLKFQDKLWEMVPAEGIARCLTVGTEGDPKGYHCRYCEADLRAGYGNYPWITNALEDPWKVQCPTCQRRFPSNDFGSYYKLGLNEYGVFDPVLAKQKNDELVASGKPGYLVNELYPEMGEDWGVDDGFGYIPKDENGKPHIYQNGVIERHTYIGYYMHWAI
;
A
#
# COMPACT_ATOMS: atom_id res chain seq x y z
N LYS A 1 -37.91 -16.25 -3.36
CA LYS A 1 -37.30 -15.10 -4.07
C LYS A 1 -36.00 -14.62 -3.45
N VAL A 2 -35.82 -14.70 -2.12
CA VAL A 2 -34.54 -14.40 -1.43
C VAL A 2 -33.42 -15.36 -1.88
N ALA A 3 -33.67 -16.68 -1.84
CA ALA A 3 -32.68 -17.69 -2.23
C ALA A 3 -32.09 -17.52 -3.66
N GLN A 4 -32.89 -17.14 -4.65
CA GLN A 4 -32.40 -16.99 -6.04
C GLN A 4 -31.46 -15.79 -6.21
N ALA A 5 -31.68 -14.70 -5.44
CA ALA A 5 -30.78 -13.55 -5.43
C ALA A 5 -29.46 -13.89 -4.72
N ASP A 6 -29.52 -14.70 -3.65
CA ASP A 6 -28.34 -15.15 -2.89
C ASP A 6 -27.45 -16.08 -3.72
N PHE A 7 -28.03 -17.00 -4.52
CA PHE A 7 -27.27 -17.87 -5.41
C PHE A 7 -26.53 -17.09 -6.51
N ASN A 8 -27.17 -16.06 -7.08
CA ASN A 8 -26.53 -15.22 -8.10
C ASN A 8 -25.33 -14.44 -7.54
N LEU A 9 -25.36 -14.09 -6.25
CA LEU A 9 -24.25 -13.42 -5.58
C LEU A 9 -23.12 -14.41 -5.27
N ALA A 10 -23.44 -15.63 -4.82
CA ALA A 10 -22.46 -16.67 -4.59
C ALA A 10 -21.69 -17.04 -5.89
N ASP A 11 -22.41 -17.19 -7.01
CA ASP A 11 -21.82 -17.47 -8.32
C ASP A 11 -20.90 -16.35 -8.83
N TYR A 12 -21.14 -15.10 -8.41
CA TYR A 12 -20.23 -13.99 -8.70
C TYR A 12 -18.88 -14.18 -8.01
N TYR A 13 -18.88 -14.53 -6.72
CA TYR A 13 -17.65 -14.70 -5.95
C TYR A 13 -16.91 -15.99 -6.26
N LEU A 14 -17.59 -17.06 -6.70
CA LEU A 14 -16.94 -18.29 -7.16
C LEU A 14 -15.95 -18.03 -8.32
N LYS A 15 -16.19 -17.00 -9.14
CA LYS A 15 -15.24 -16.57 -10.19
C LYS A 15 -13.92 -16.04 -9.65
N PHE A 16 -13.88 -15.69 -8.37
CA PHE A 16 -12.72 -15.12 -7.69
C PHE A 16 -12.14 -16.06 -6.64
N GLN A 17 -12.55 -17.34 -6.57
CA GLN A 17 -12.15 -18.25 -5.49
C GLN A 17 -10.63 -18.26 -5.20
N ASP A 18 -9.80 -18.35 -6.25
CA ASP A 18 -8.34 -18.40 -6.09
C ASP A 18 -7.80 -17.04 -5.64
N LYS A 19 -8.35 -15.95 -6.19
CA LYS A 19 -8.00 -14.59 -5.76
C LYS A 19 -8.39 -14.33 -4.31
N LEU A 20 -9.56 -14.78 -3.87
CA LEU A 20 -10.03 -14.65 -2.50
C LEU A 20 -9.12 -15.38 -1.52
N TRP A 21 -8.59 -16.54 -1.93
CA TRP A 21 -7.60 -17.28 -1.13
C TRP A 21 -6.25 -16.56 -1.07
N GLU A 22 -5.80 -15.97 -2.18
CA GLU A 22 -4.55 -15.20 -2.25
C GLU A 22 -4.63 -13.80 -1.61
N MET A 23 -5.83 -13.28 -1.35
CA MET A 23 -6.04 -11.94 -0.81
C MET A 23 -5.63 -11.78 0.64
N VAL A 24 -5.63 -12.86 1.42
CA VAL A 24 -5.27 -12.83 2.83
C VAL A 24 -3.79 -13.21 2.94
N PRO A 25 -2.86 -12.25 3.01
CA PRO A 25 -1.47 -12.56 3.18
C PRO A 25 -1.24 -13.14 4.59
N ALA A 26 -0.19 -13.96 4.71
CA ALA A 26 0.29 -14.40 6.01
C ALA A 26 0.79 -13.21 6.86
N GLU A 27 1.12 -13.48 8.12
CA GLU A 27 1.73 -12.50 9.00
C GLU A 27 3.04 -11.91 8.43
N GLY A 28 3.42 -10.71 8.90
CA GLY A 28 4.69 -10.07 8.52
C GLY A 28 4.55 -8.63 8.02
N ILE A 29 3.35 -8.22 7.62
CA ILE A 29 3.04 -6.82 7.28
C ILE A 29 2.24 -6.17 8.40
N ALA A 30 2.64 -4.96 8.80
CA ALA A 30 1.94 -4.20 9.81
C ALA A 30 0.55 -3.76 9.33
N ARG A 31 -0.39 -3.62 10.26
CA ARG A 31 -1.70 -2.99 10.01
C ARG A 31 -1.71 -1.59 10.60
N CYS A 32 -2.22 -0.62 9.86
CA CYS A 32 -2.28 0.78 10.29
C CYS A 32 -3.71 1.32 10.14
N LEU A 33 -4.19 2.01 11.18
CA LEU A 33 -5.51 2.64 11.17
C LEU A 33 -5.57 3.81 10.17
N THR A 34 -4.46 4.52 10.01
CA THR A 34 -4.30 5.70 9.16
C THR A 34 -3.09 5.51 8.24
N VAL A 35 -3.01 6.31 7.17
CA VAL A 35 -1.80 6.41 6.33
C VAL A 35 -0.84 7.39 7.00
N GLY A 36 -0.20 6.92 8.07
CA GLY A 36 0.58 7.74 8.99
C GLY A 36 0.95 6.96 10.25
N THR A 37 1.96 7.42 10.97
CA THR A 37 2.37 6.86 12.26
C THR A 37 1.71 7.58 13.43
N GLU A 38 1.80 6.99 14.62
CA GLU A 38 1.35 7.66 15.84
C GLU A 38 2.07 9.02 16.02
N GLY A 39 1.29 10.06 16.31
CA GLY A 39 1.81 11.41 16.46
C GLY A 39 2.07 12.15 15.14
N ASP A 40 1.81 11.55 13.97
CA ASP A 40 1.92 12.22 12.69
C ASP A 40 0.90 13.38 12.58
N PRO A 41 1.33 14.65 12.50
CA PRO A 41 0.42 15.79 12.39
C PRO A 41 -0.36 15.83 11.07
N LYS A 42 0.13 15.13 10.04
CA LYS A 42 -0.47 15.01 8.71
C LYS A 42 -0.98 13.59 8.40
N GLY A 43 -1.12 12.69 9.39
CA GLY A 43 -1.56 11.29 9.16
C GLY A 43 -2.97 11.11 8.55
N TYR A 44 -3.78 12.17 8.51
CA TYR A 44 -5.09 12.21 7.83
C TYR A 44 -5.08 12.96 6.50
N HIS A 45 -3.92 13.43 6.03
CA HIS A 45 -3.81 14.24 4.83
C HIS A 45 -3.35 13.39 3.64
N CYS A 46 -3.82 13.72 2.45
CA CYS A 46 -3.25 13.16 1.24
C CYS A 46 -1.86 13.78 1.00
N ARG A 47 -0.83 12.95 0.81
CA ARG A 47 0.54 13.42 0.53
C ARG A 47 0.66 14.27 -0.73
N TYR A 48 -0.17 14.02 -1.74
CA TYR A 48 -0.09 14.75 -3.01
C TYR A 48 -0.85 16.07 -2.99
N CYS A 49 -2.15 16.04 -2.66
CA CYS A 49 -3.00 17.23 -2.75
C CYS A 49 -3.18 17.96 -1.41
N GLU A 50 -2.55 17.46 -0.35
CA GLU A 50 -2.58 18.01 1.01
C GLU A 50 -3.98 18.20 1.62
N ALA A 51 -5.00 17.57 1.04
CA ALA A 51 -6.35 17.65 1.56
C ALA A 51 -6.44 16.90 2.89
N ASP A 52 -7.03 17.53 3.93
CA ASP A 52 -7.45 16.86 5.16
C ASP A 52 -8.62 15.92 4.83
N LEU A 53 -8.31 14.64 4.69
CA LEU A 53 -9.27 13.64 4.28
C LEU A 53 -10.26 13.33 5.40
N ARG A 54 -9.85 13.48 6.67
CA ARG A 54 -10.74 13.27 7.81
C ARG A 54 -11.81 14.33 7.88
N ALA A 55 -11.43 15.59 7.68
CA ALA A 55 -12.38 16.69 7.63
C ALA A 55 -13.36 16.58 6.45
N GLY A 56 -12.90 16.09 5.29
CA GLY A 56 -13.73 15.98 4.08
C GLY A 56 -14.62 14.73 4.01
N TYR A 57 -14.15 13.57 4.49
CA TYR A 57 -14.77 12.27 4.22
C TYR A 57 -14.93 11.38 5.45
N GLY A 58 -14.51 11.83 6.64
CA GLY A 58 -14.60 11.06 7.89
C GLY A 58 -13.36 10.23 8.22
N ASN A 59 -13.45 9.37 9.25
CA ASN A 59 -12.27 8.76 9.88
C ASN A 59 -11.46 7.81 8.98
N TYR A 60 -12.10 7.14 8.01
CA TYR A 60 -11.48 6.12 7.16
C TYR A 60 -11.69 6.46 5.68
N PRO A 61 -11.04 7.52 5.19
CA PRO A 61 -11.46 8.19 3.95
C PRO A 61 -10.85 7.59 2.69
N TRP A 62 -9.81 6.75 2.80
CA TRP A 62 -9.14 6.18 1.63
C TRP A 62 -10.00 5.10 0.98
N ILE A 63 -10.11 5.17 -0.34
CA ILE A 63 -10.86 4.21 -1.16
C ILE A 63 -9.96 3.01 -1.44
N THR A 64 -10.47 1.79 -1.24
CA THR A 64 -9.76 0.54 -1.53
C THR A 64 -10.65 -0.43 -2.26
N ASN A 65 -10.07 -1.21 -3.18
CA ASN A 65 -10.77 -2.29 -3.87
C ASN A 65 -9.81 -3.47 -4.08
N ALA A 66 -9.79 -4.40 -3.14
CA ALA A 66 -8.87 -5.54 -3.18
C ALA A 66 -9.10 -6.49 -4.39
N LEU A 67 -10.28 -6.49 -5.00
CA LEU A 67 -10.61 -7.34 -6.15
C LEU A 67 -10.06 -6.80 -7.47
N GLU A 68 -10.14 -5.48 -7.66
CA GLU A 68 -9.77 -4.82 -8.91
C GLU A 68 -8.40 -4.13 -8.84
N ASP A 69 -8.01 -3.64 -7.66
CA ASP A 69 -6.77 -2.89 -7.44
C ASP A 69 -6.10 -3.33 -6.13
N PRO A 70 -5.64 -4.59 -6.04
CA PRO A 70 -5.00 -5.12 -4.85
C PRO A 70 -3.75 -4.31 -4.51
N TRP A 71 -3.47 -4.20 -3.21
CA TRP A 71 -2.34 -3.47 -2.66
C TRP A 71 -2.35 -1.95 -2.91
N LYS A 72 -3.48 -1.38 -3.33
CA LYS A 72 -3.62 0.07 -3.55
C LYS A 72 -4.67 0.71 -2.65
N VAL A 73 -4.39 1.96 -2.30
CA VAL A 73 -5.32 2.90 -1.67
C VAL A 73 -5.45 4.14 -2.55
N GLN A 74 -6.63 4.72 -2.65
CA GLN A 74 -6.91 5.88 -3.50
C GLN A 74 -7.42 7.05 -2.69
N CYS A 75 -6.87 8.24 -2.94
CA CYS A 75 -7.33 9.48 -2.34
C CYS A 75 -8.69 9.87 -2.94
N PRO A 76 -9.75 10.10 -2.14
CA PRO A 76 -11.06 10.48 -2.65
C PRO A 76 -11.08 11.88 -3.27
N THR A 77 -10.17 12.78 -2.88
CA THR A 77 -10.10 14.16 -3.41
C THR A 77 -9.40 14.23 -4.76
N CYS A 78 -8.17 13.73 -4.85
CA CYS A 78 -7.34 13.88 -6.06
C CYS A 78 -7.32 12.63 -6.94
N GLN A 79 -7.97 11.54 -6.51
CA GLN A 79 -8.08 10.28 -7.23
C GLN A 79 -6.73 9.58 -7.50
N ARG A 80 -5.63 10.08 -6.93
CA ARG A 80 -4.32 9.41 -7.00
C ARG A 80 -4.31 8.16 -6.15
N ARG A 81 -3.53 7.19 -6.61
CA ARG A 81 -3.37 5.87 -6.00
C ARG A 81 -2.00 5.74 -5.38
N PHE A 82 -1.95 5.00 -4.28
CA PHE A 82 -0.74 4.74 -3.52
C PHE A 82 -0.71 3.28 -3.05
N PRO A 83 0.46 2.69 -2.81
CA PRO A 83 1.76 3.25 -3.14
C PRO A 83 1.96 3.33 -4.67
N SER A 84 3.02 4.00 -5.09
CA SER A 84 3.30 4.25 -6.51
C SER A 84 3.96 3.05 -7.22
N ASN A 85 4.47 2.08 -6.46
CA ASN A 85 5.15 0.88 -6.96
C ASN A 85 4.24 -0.36 -6.98
N ASP A 86 4.63 -1.39 -7.74
CA ASP A 86 3.99 -2.71 -7.69
C ASP A 86 4.42 -3.48 -6.43
N PHE A 87 3.81 -3.13 -5.29
CA PHE A 87 4.02 -3.83 -4.04
C PHE A 87 3.56 -5.30 -4.10
N GLY A 88 2.55 -5.64 -4.90
CA GLY A 88 2.07 -7.02 -5.00
C GLY A 88 3.14 -7.96 -5.56
N SER A 89 3.90 -7.51 -6.55
CA SER A 89 5.05 -8.26 -7.05
C SER A 89 6.23 -8.24 -6.09
N TYR A 90 6.49 -7.11 -5.39
CA TYR A 90 7.50 -7.05 -4.33
C TYR A 90 7.21 -8.04 -3.19
N TYR A 91 5.94 -8.11 -2.75
CA TYR A 91 5.46 -9.05 -1.74
C TYR A 91 5.77 -10.50 -2.12
N LYS A 92 5.49 -10.88 -3.36
CA LYS A 92 5.76 -12.23 -3.89
C LYS A 92 7.24 -12.61 -3.87
N LEU A 93 8.15 -11.64 -4.03
CA LEU A 93 9.58 -11.92 -3.86
C LEU A 93 9.91 -12.32 -2.42
N GLY A 94 9.26 -11.67 -1.46
CA GLY A 94 9.47 -11.88 -0.02
C GLY A 94 8.87 -13.16 0.55
N LEU A 95 8.08 -13.92 -0.21
CA LEU A 95 7.49 -15.15 0.31
C LEU A 95 8.57 -16.22 0.56
N ASN A 96 8.69 -16.65 1.81
CA ASN A 96 9.52 -17.79 2.21
C ASN A 96 8.82 -19.12 1.91
N GLU A 97 9.45 -20.24 2.27
CA GLU A 97 8.92 -21.60 2.03
C GLU A 97 7.56 -21.88 2.69
N TYR A 98 7.17 -21.10 3.70
CA TYR A 98 5.89 -21.18 4.41
C TYR A 98 4.85 -20.20 3.89
N GLY A 99 5.16 -19.40 2.86
CA GLY A 99 4.27 -18.33 2.37
C GLY A 99 4.19 -17.12 3.30
N VAL A 100 5.13 -16.97 4.23
CA VAL A 100 5.24 -15.81 5.13
C VAL A 100 6.14 -14.76 4.48
N PHE A 101 5.76 -13.49 4.60
CA PHE A 101 6.51 -12.39 4.03
C PHE A 101 7.74 -12.08 4.87
N ASP A 102 8.91 -12.24 4.27
CA ASP A 102 10.20 -11.87 4.81
C ASP A 102 10.72 -10.61 4.07
N PRO A 103 10.79 -9.45 4.74
CA PRO A 103 11.24 -8.21 4.11
C PRO A 103 12.72 -8.22 3.75
N VAL A 104 13.55 -8.99 4.47
CA VAL A 104 14.98 -9.13 4.15
C VAL A 104 15.11 -9.91 2.85
N LEU A 105 14.36 -11.01 2.70
CA LEU A 105 14.30 -11.79 1.46
C LEU A 105 13.74 -10.98 0.29
N ALA A 106 12.66 -10.23 0.51
CA ALA A 106 12.04 -9.38 -0.51
C ALA A 106 13.06 -8.37 -1.06
N LYS A 107 13.75 -7.68 -0.16
CA LYS A 107 14.78 -6.71 -0.52
C LYS A 107 15.93 -7.37 -1.27
N GLN A 108 16.44 -8.50 -0.75
CA GLN A 108 17.54 -9.21 -1.40
C GLN A 108 17.20 -9.58 -2.85
N LYS A 109 16.05 -10.23 -3.07
CA LYS A 109 15.63 -10.64 -4.43
C LYS A 109 15.33 -9.43 -5.32
N ASN A 110 14.82 -8.34 -4.76
CA ASN A 110 14.64 -7.11 -5.50
C ASN A 110 15.99 -6.53 -5.96
N ASP A 111 16.98 -6.48 -5.07
CA ASP A 111 18.33 -6.02 -5.40
C ASP A 111 19.00 -6.92 -6.46
N GLU A 112 18.77 -8.24 -6.41
CA GLU A 112 19.22 -9.19 -7.44
C GLU A 112 18.56 -8.92 -8.81
N LEU A 113 17.26 -8.59 -8.84
CA LEU A 113 16.59 -8.19 -10.08
C LEU A 113 17.22 -6.91 -10.64
N VAL A 114 17.47 -5.92 -9.79
CA VAL A 114 18.14 -4.67 -10.19
C VAL A 114 19.53 -4.95 -10.75
N ALA A 115 20.33 -5.78 -10.08
CA ALA A 115 21.66 -6.18 -10.53
C ALA A 115 21.62 -6.93 -11.88
N SER A 116 20.51 -7.62 -12.19
CA SER A 116 20.30 -8.28 -13.49
C SER A 116 19.86 -7.34 -14.62
N GLY A 117 19.74 -6.03 -14.35
CA GLY A 117 19.32 -5.01 -15.32
C GLY A 117 17.79 -4.84 -15.45
N LYS A 118 17.01 -5.41 -14.53
CA LYS A 118 15.56 -5.15 -14.41
C LYS A 118 15.31 -3.96 -13.47
N PRO A 119 14.18 -3.27 -13.57
CA PRO A 119 13.89 -2.11 -12.70
C PRO A 119 13.72 -2.47 -11.21
N GLY A 120 13.37 -3.73 -10.89
CA GLY A 120 12.90 -4.09 -9.56
C GLY A 120 11.46 -3.61 -9.31
N TYR A 121 11.01 -3.70 -8.06
CA TYR A 121 9.66 -3.33 -7.62
C TYR A 121 9.64 -2.24 -6.54
N LEU A 122 10.81 -1.74 -6.13
CA LEU A 122 10.93 -0.57 -5.25
C LEU A 122 11.18 0.70 -6.08
N VAL A 123 10.32 0.91 -7.09
CA VAL A 123 10.38 2.04 -8.01
C VAL A 123 8.97 2.55 -8.29
N ASN A 124 8.84 3.87 -8.43
CA ASN A 124 7.60 4.54 -8.77
C ASN A 124 7.21 4.23 -10.23
N GLU A 125 6.09 3.52 -10.42
CA GLU A 125 5.54 3.18 -11.73
C GLU A 125 4.38 4.09 -12.15
N LEU A 126 3.65 4.62 -11.17
CA LEU A 126 2.41 5.38 -11.43
C LEU A 126 2.67 6.82 -11.85
N TYR A 127 3.73 7.45 -11.33
CA TYR A 127 3.96 8.89 -11.46
C TYR A 127 5.42 9.23 -11.79
N PRO A 128 5.93 8.85 -12.98
CA PRO A 128 7.34 9.07 -13.34
C PRO A 128 7.78 10.54 -13.20
N GLU A 129 6.85 11.49 -13.32
CA GLU A 129 7.09 12.92 -13.16
C GLU A 129 7.54 13.33 -11.75
N MET A 130 7.30 12.48 -10.75
CA MET A 130 7.60 12.74 -9.34
C MET A 130 8.96 12.19 -8.88
N GLY A 131 9.64 11.44 -9.74
CA GLY A 131 10.91 10.77 -9.42
C GLY A 131 10.76 9.30 -8.99
N GLU A 132 11.85 8.55 -9.09
CA GLU A 132 11.86 7.09 -8.98
C GLU A 132 11.49 6.54 -7.60
N ASP A 133 11.74 7.29 -6.52
CA ASP A 133 11.47 6.85 -5.15
C ASP A 133 10.18 7.46 -4.55
N TRP A 134 9.46 8.28 -5.32
CA TRP A 134 8.28 8.97 -4.82
C TRP A 134 7.12 8.01 -4.59
N GLY A 135 6.58 7.98 -3.36
CA GLY A 135 5.42 7.18 -3.00
C GLY A 135 5.65 5.66 -2.99
N VAL A 136 6.91 5.22 -3.03
CA VAL A 136 7.29 3.79 -3.02
C VAL A 136 7.19 3.25 -1.60
N ASP A 137 6.39 2.20 -1.41
CA ASP A 137 6.20 1.52 -0.13
C ASP A 137 6.74 0.09 -0.22
N ASP A 138 7.54 -0.29 0.77
CA ASP A 138 8.17 -1.61 0.92
C ASP A 138 7.40 -2.54 1.87
N GLY A 139 6.20 -2.13 2.29
CA GLY A 139 5.35 -2.82 3.25
C GLY A 139 5.43 -2.22 4.66
N PHE A 140 6.41 -1.36 4.92
CA PHE A 140 6.60 -0.69 6.21
C PHE A 140 6.38 0.83 6.12
N GLY A 141 5.91 1.32 4.99
CA GLY A 141 5.55 2.70 4.74
C GLY A 141 6.59 3.46 3.95
N TYR A 142 6.11 4.35 3.09
CA TYR A 142 6.93 5.29 2.33
C TYR A 142 7.48 6.41 3.23
N ILE A 143 8.79 6.65 3.21
CA ILE A 143 9.46 7.71 3.97
C ILE A 143 9.99 8.77 2.99
N PRO A 144 9.34 9.93 2.86
CA PRO A 144 9.84 11.03 2.04
C PRO A 144 11.12 11.62 2.61
N LYS A 145 12.00 12.07 1.70
CA LYS A 145 13.25 12.72 2.03
C LYS A 145 13.11 14.25 2.00
N ASP A 146 13.91 14.92 2.80
CA ASP A 146 14.10 16.37 2.79
C ASP A 146 15.04 16.82 1.65
N GLU A 147 15.28 18.13 1.56
CA GLU A 147 16.19 18.73 0.57
C GLU A 147 17.64 18.23 0.64
N ASN A 148 18.04 17.61 1.76
CA ASN A 148 19.36 17.04 1.99
C ASN A 148 19.39 15.52 1.80
N GLY A 149 18.30 14.92 1.32
CA GLY A 149 18.17 13.47 1.11
C GLY A 149 17.99 12.65 2.39
N LYS A 150 17.73 13.28 3.54
CA LYS A 150 17.47 12.60 4.82
C LYS A 150 15.97 12.40 5.03
N PRO A 151 15.53 11.42 5.84
CA PRO A 151 14.13 11.29 6.21
C PRO A 151 13.56 12.62 6.72
N HIS A 152 12.41 13.04 6.20
CA HIS A 152 11.74 14.22 6.70
C HIS A 152 11.19 13.96 8.11
N ILE A 153 11.41 14.89 9.03
CA ILE A 153 10.98 14.81 10.43
C ILE A 153 10.12 16.04 10.72
N TYR A 154 8.91 15.81 11.22
CA TYR A 154 8.01 16.88 11.62
C TYR A 154 8.55 17.65 12.84
N GLN A 155 8.01 18.84 13.07
CA GLN A 155 8.40 19.70 14.20
C GLN A 155 8.25 19.02 15.57
N ASN A 156 7.34 18.05 15.69
CA ASN A 156 7.13 17.27 16.91
C ASN A 156 8.08 16.06 17.05
N GLY A 157 9.05 15.90 16.15
CA GLY A 157 10.06 14.84 16.18
C GLY A 157 9.62 13.51 15.53
N VAL A 158 8.39 13.42 15.03
CA VAL A 158 7.89 12.22 14.35
C VAL A 158 8.44 12.18 12.92
N ILE A 159 8.98 11.03 12.52
CA ILE A 159 9.40 10.80 11.13
C ILE A 159 8.15 10.72 10.26
N GLU A 160 8.15 11.47 9.16
CA GLU A 160 7.10 11.36 8.17
C GLU A 160 7.14 9.97 7.52
N ARG A 161 6.06 9.21 7.69
CA ARG A 161 5.94 7.85 7.13
C ARG A 161 4.51 7.61 6.69
N HIS A 162 4.34 7.30 5.42
CA HIS A 162 3.05 7.05 4.78
C HIS A 162 2.83 5.54 4.65
N THR A 163 2.05 4.97 5.55
CA THR A 163 1.80 3.51 5.67
C THR A 163 0.68 3.05 4.73
N TYR A 164 0.84 3.23 3.42
CA TYR A 164 -0.20 2.89 2.42
C TYR A 164 -0.56 1.40 2.46
N ILE A 165 0.45 0.54 2.45
CA ILE A 165 0.24 -0.91 2.55
C ILE A 165 -0.34 -1.26 3.93
N GLY A 166 0.14 -0.62 5.00
CA GLY A 166 -0.40 -0.84 6.34
C GLY A 166 -1.88 -0.50 6.46
N TYR A 167 -2.33 0.57 5.80
CA TYR A 167 -3.75 0.94 5.71
C TYR A 167 -4.54 -0.08 4.90
N TYR A 168 -4.05 -0.45 3.71
CA TYR A 168 -4.67 -1.49 2.87
C TYR A 168 -4.88 -2.78 3.67
N MET A 169 -3.86 -3.21 4.39
CA MET A 169 -3.88 -4.40 5.26
C MET A 169 -4.89 -4.34 6.41
N HIS A 170 -5.30 -3.15 6.83
CA HIS A 170 -6.28 -2.96 7.89
C HIS A 170 -7.72 -2.87 7.36
N TRP A 171 -7.90 -2.22 6.19
CA TRP A 171 -9.23 -1.79 5.73
C TRP A 171 -9.72 -2.46 4.46
N ALA A 172 -8.82 -2.99 3.63
CA ALA A 172 -9.19 -3.54 2.31
C ALA A 172 -9.43 -5.06 2.32
N ILE A 173 -8.89 -5.77 3.33
CA ILE A 173 -8.89 -7.23 3.43
C ILE A 173 -9.24 -7.73 4.83
#